data_AF-A0A850M5L2-F1
#
_entry.id   AF-A0A850M5L2-F1
#
_cell.length_a   1.000
_cell.length_b   1.000
_cell.length_c   1.000
_cell.angle_alpha   90.00
_cell.angle_beta   90.00
_cell.angle_gamma   90.00
#
_symmetry.space_group_name_H-M   'P 1'
#
loop_
_entity.id
_entity.type
_entity.pdbx_description
1 polymer ?
#
loop_
_entity_poly.entity_id
_entity_poly.type
_entity_poly.pdbx_seq_one_letter_code
_entity_poly.pdbx_strand_id
1 'polypeptide(L)'
;MIGPPFRVPETIRLINHKLIELMKEYTEQTGKKTNLGLKIQKKFKELIRNKLSLEKNEKERLLEYCDYYEELIEKAAVSQILFSDKSVRDITRYINKKFEISASNNAVKAFAIKIIHKKECSKRFNPTGRKILPKQITKIIHKYNKGASQNELAKEYNVSQSVIHECLKKEGVEPHGHGDWNKTEITPPQEFTPDLAKLIALIMTEGSLNERGVRIDNTSYALIDEFKNLMKRNFQIDSFSEMIRKDNNPNRKKCYICAVKSVELARFLSDYIDKSDYQKATLPKEFFILSEKVIGEVLRIAFSADGSVSLFPRKRYQRERYERERWFIRKQVELSCSSPSLKDQWRNLIESLGIRCRVDINKLTISREENIIKFKEKIDFMDGISIQKNTLWEDTTRREVLDALIKSYKYPRMGFDSKEQALRFLKSLFKKSISN
;
A
#
# COMPACT_ATOMS: atom_id res chain seq x y z
N MET A 1 7.88 -9.52 53.05
CA MET A 1 8.33 -8.12 53.12
C MET A 1 8.86 -7.72 51.75
N ILE A 2 8.12 -6.87 51.03
CA ILE A 2 8.56 -6.32 49.73
C ILE A 2 9.38 -5.08 50.08
N GLY A 3 10.66 -5.05 49.69
CA GLY A 3 11.53 -3.90 49.91
C GLY A 3 11.00 -2.64 49.22
N PRO A 4 11.36 -1.43 49.69
CA PRO A 4 10.85 -0.20 49.12
C PRO A 4 11.25 -0.07 47.65
N PRO A 5 10.39 0.51 46.79
CA PRO A 5 10.70 0.71 45.38
C PRO A 5 11.94 1.61 45.26
N PHE A 6 12.91 1.16 44.45
CA PHE A 6 14.12 1.92 44.17
C PHE A 6 13.74 3.26 43.54
N ARG A 7 14.12 4.38 44.18
CA ARG A 7 13.94 5.72 43.62
C ARG A 7 14.90 5.89 42.46
N VAL A 8 14.37 6.13 41.27
CA VAL A 8 15.15 6.63 40.14
C VAL A 8 15.77 7.96 40.56
N PRO A 9 17.11 8.13 40.51
CA PRO A 9 17.75 9.39 40.85
C PRO A 9 17.10 10.55 40.10
N GLU A 10 16.81 11.65 40.80
CA GLU A 10 16.09 12.81 40.25
C GLU A 10 16.75 13.34 38.97
N THR A 11 18.07 13.20 38.88
CA THR A 11 18.91 13.50 37.71
C THR A 11 18.47 12.74 36.45
N ILE A 12 18.15 11.44 36.57
CA ILE A 12 17.67 10.61 35.45
C ILE A 12 16.27 11.04 35.02
N ARG A 13 15.45 11.45 35.99
CA ARG A 13 14.10 11.98 35.74
C ARG A 13 14.14 13.29 34.95
N LEU A 14 15.03 14.20 35.36
CA LEU A 14 15.26 15.48 34.69
C LEU A 14 15.81 15.28 33.26
N ILE A 15 16.73 14.33 33.11
CA ILE A 15 17.28 13.92 31.81
C ILE A 15 16.18 13.40 30.87
N ASN A 16 15.32 12.50 31.34
CA ASN A 16 14.23 11.94 30.54
C ASN A 16 13.22 13.02 30.11
N HIS A 17 12.91 13.97 31.00
CA HIS A 17 12.04 15.10 30.67
C HIS A 17 12.63 15.97 29.56
N LYS A 18 13.92 16.33 29.68
CA LYS A 18 14.64 17.14 28.68
C LYS A 18 14.73 16.44 27.32
N LEU A 19 14.91 15.12 27.33
CA LEU A 19 14.96 14.30 26.12
C LEU A 19 13.61 14.30 25.38
N ILE A 20 12.51 14.17 26.13
CA ILE A 20 11.15 14.22 25.60
C ILE A 20 10.84 15.60 25.00
N GLU A 21 11.26 16.70 25.64
CA GLU A 21 11.11 18.06 25.10
C GLU A 21 11.89 18.23 23.78
N LEU A 22 13.15 17.81 23.74
CA LEU A 22 13.99 17.87 22.53
C LEU A 22 13.40 17.02 21.39
N MET A 23 12.81 15.86 21.72
CA MET A 23 12.12 15.02 20.72
C MET A 23 10.89 15.70 20.13
N LYS A 24 10.10 16.42 20.95
CA LYS A 24 8.92 17.16 20.49
C LYS A 24 9.31 18.31 19.57
N GLU A 25 10.22 19.16 20.02
CA GLU A 25 10.71 20.33 19.29
C GLU A 25 11.26 19.95 17.90
N TYR A 26 12.02 18.85 17.84
CA TYR A 26 12.67 18.43 16.60
C TYR A 26 11.71 17.69 15.64
N THR A 27 10.67 17.04 16.18
CA THR A 27 9.59 16.43 15.38
C THR A 27 8.75 17.51 14.70
N GLU A 28 8.52 18.64 15.37
CA GLU A 28 7.80 19.80 14.82
C GLU A 28 8.61 20.51 13.72
N GLN A 29 9.93 20.60 13.86
CA GLN A 29 10.79 21.33 12.92
C GLN A 29 11.08 20.59 11.60
N THR A 30 11.15 19.26 11.59
CA THR A 30 11.79 18.54 10.45
C THR A 30 10.86 17.73 9.57
N GLY A 31 9.63 17.43 10.01
CA GLY A 31 8.63 16.70 9.22
C GLY A 31 9.04 15.32 8.68
N LYS A 32 10.26 14.83 8.96
CA LYS A 32 10.83 13.58 8.43
C LYS A 32 11.56 12.82 9.53
N LYS A 33 11.21 11.53 9.71
CA LYS A 33 11.67 10.68 10.82
C LYS A 33 13.08 10.08 10.65
N THR A 34 13.65 10.07 9.44
CA THR A 34 14.75 9.14 9.11
C THR A 34 16.15 9.54 9.58
N ASN A 35 16.36 10.72 10.16
CA ASN A 35 17.65 11.10 10.78
C ASN A 35 17.49 11.74 12.17
N LEU A 36 16.30 11.60 12.76
CA LEU A 36 15.91 12.25 14.00
C LEU A 36 16.66 11.70 15.21
N GLY A 37 16.84 10.37 15.27
CA GLY A 37 17.51 9.69 16.38
C GLY A 37 18.98 10.12 16.54
N LEU A 38 19.76 10.06 15.46
CA LEU A 38 21.19 10.41 15.48
C LEU A 38 21.44 11.88 15.87
N LYS A 39 20.59 12.81 15.40
CA LYS A 39 20.74 14.25 15.73
C LYS A 39 20.37 14.57 17.17
N ILE A 40 19.31 13.95 17.70
CA ILE A 40 18.91 14.08 19.11
C ILE A 40 19.99 13.50 20.03
N GLN A 41 20.56 12.35 19.67
CA GLN A 41 21.64 11.72 20.43
C GLN A 41 22.92 12.56 20.44
N LYS A 42 23.32 13.13 19.30
CA LYS A 42 24.50 14.02 19.25
C LYS A 42 24.33 15.22 20.19
N LYS A 43 23.16 15.87 20.14
CA LYS A 43 22.82 16.97 21.07
C LYS A 43 22.79 16.51 22.52
N PHE A 44 22.33 15.29 22.79
CA PHE A 44 22.24 14.75 24.14
C PHE A 44 23.62 14.42 24.74
N LYS A 45 24.52 13.78 23.98
CA LYS A 45 25.93 13.58 24.38
C LYS A 45 26.64 14.92 24.63
N GLU A 46 26.36 15.93 23.81
CA GLU A 46 26.87 17.29 24.00
C GLU A 46 26.34 17.95 25.29
N LEU A 47 25.07 17.72 25.61
CA LEU A 47 24.43 18.24 26.82
C LEU A 47 25.03 17.59 28.09
N ILE A 48 25.28 16.27 28.06
CA ILE A 48 25.97 15.55 29.15
C ILE A 48 27.38 16.09 29.35
N ARG A 49 28.14 16.29 28.27
CA ARG A 49 29.53 16.78 28.34
C ARG A 49 29.59 18.20 28.89
N ASN A 50 28.77 19.10 28.35
CA ASN A 50 29.00 20.54 28.46
C ASN A 50 28.04 21.26 29.42
N LYS A 51 26.83 20.74 29.67
CA LYS A 51 25.77 21.50 30.34
C LYS A 51 25.31 20.93 31.68
N LEU A 52 25.63 19.67 31.98
CA LEU A 52 25.28 19.08 33.27
C LEU A 52 26.47 19.21 34.23
N SER A 53 26.22 19.80 35.41
CA SER A 53 27.16 19.87 36.53
C SER A 53 27.20 18.52 37.27
N LEU A 54 27.64 17.48 36.57
CA LEU A 54 27.78 16.12 37.09
C LEU A 54 29.25 15.83 37.40
N GLU A 55 29.47 14.93 38.35
CA GLU A 55 30.80 14.38 38.58
C GLU A 55 31.29 13.58 37.35
N LYS A 56 32.60 13.53 37.18
CA LYS A 56 33.23 12.94 35.98
C LYS A 56 32.80 11.48 35.74
N ASN A 57 32.74 10.69 36.80
CA ASN A 57 32.30 9.29 36.80
C ASN A 57 30.82 9.13 36.36
N GLU A 58 29.95 10.06 36.73
CA GLU A 58 28.54 10.06 36.32
C GLU A 58 28.39 10.45 34.85
N LYS A 59 29.18 11.42 34.36
CA LYS A 59 29.22 11.78 32.94
C LYS A 59 29.68 10.62 32.08
N GLU A 60 30.74 9.93 32.49
CA GLU A 60 31.27 8.76 31.77
C GLU A 60 30.22 7.64 31.69
N ARG A 61 29.57 7.30 32.82
CA ARG A 61 28.48 6.30 32.83
C ARG A 61 27.30 6.68 31.94
N LEU A 62 26.91 7.96 31.89
CA LEU A 62 25.81 8.41 31.03
C LEU A 62 26.18 8.37 29.55
N LEU A 63 27.44 8.64 29.20
CA LEU A 63 27.94 8.54 27.83
C LEU A 63 28.02 7.09 27.37
N GLU A 64 28.54 6.18 28.20
CA GLU A 64 28.51 4.72 27.94
C GLU A 64 27.08 4.22 27.71
N TYR A 65 26.13 4.71 28.50
CA TYR A 65 24.72 4.36 28.34
C TYR A 65 24.14 4.90 27.01
N CYS A 66 24.58 6.07 26.54
CA CYS A 66 24.18 6.61 25.24
C CYS A 66 24.74 5.78 24.08
N ASP A 67 26.02 5.38 24.15
CA ASP A 67 26.69 4.56 23.13
C ASP A 67 26.06 3.16 23.06
N TYR A 68 25.72 2.57 24.20
CA TYR A 68 24.99 1.30 24.27
C TYR A 68 23.60 1.37 23.61
N TYR A 69 22.87 2.47 23.77
CA TYR A 69 21.57 2.68 23.12
C TYR A 69 21.68 2.90 21.61
N GLU A 70 22.78 3.48 21.12
CA GLU A 70 23.08 3.66 19.70
C GLU A 70 23.22 2.30 19.00
N GLU A 71 24.05 1.42 19.56
CA GLU A 71 24.25 0.06 19.08
C GLU A 71 22.94 -0.76 19.08
N LEU A 72 22.09 -0.54 20.09
CA LEU A 72 20.77 -1.18 20.20
C LEU A 72 19.78 -0.71 19.12
N ILE A 73 19.73 0.59 18.83
CA ILE A 73 18.83 1.15 17.82
C ILE A 73 19.23 0.70 16.42
N GLU A 74 20.53 0.66 16.13
CA GLU A 74 21.05 0.13 14.86
C GLU A 74 20.69 -1.35 14.68
N LYS A 75 20.85 -2.17 15.73
CA LYS A 75 20.50 -3.60 15.69
C LYS A 75 18.99 -3.86 15.66
N ALA A 76 18.17 -2.98 16.23
CA ALA A 76 16.71 -3.07 16.21
C ALA A 76 16.12 -2.65 14.85
N ALA A 77 16.68 -1.63 14.21
CA ALA A 77 16.29 -1.19 12.87
C ALA A 77 16.45 -2.31 11.81
N VAL A 78 17.35 -3.26 12.06
CA VAL A 78 17.66 -4.37 11.14
C VAL A 78 16.71 -5.59 11.28
N SER A 79 15.91 -5.71 12.35
CA SER A 79 15.29 -7.02 12.67
C SER A 79 13.79 -7.05 13.03
N GLN A 80 12.93 -6.27 12.35
CA GLN A 80 11.47 -6.26 12.57
C GLN A 80 10.81 -7.67 12.57
N ILE A 81 10.66 -8.29 13.76
CA ILE A 81 9.78 -9.46 14.01
C ILE A 81 9.19 -9.33 15.44
N LEU A 82 7.86 -9.44 15.55
CA LEU A 82 7.10 -9.44 16.82
C LEU A 82 6.88 -10.89 17.31
N PHE A 83 6.99 -11.13 18.62
CA PHE A 83 6.77 -12.43 19.28
C PHE A 83 5.45 -12.46 20.06
N SER A 84 4.89 -13.67 20.28
CA SER A 84 3.72 -13.88 21.16
C SER A 84 4.12 -14.07 22.63
N ASP A 85 3.29 -13.59 23.57
CA ASP A 85 3.57 -13.55 25.03
C ASP A 85 3.86 -14.93 25.67
N LYS A 86 3.31 -16.01 25.10
CA LYS A 86 3.48 -17.36 25.65
C LYS A 86 4.91 -17.88 25.41
N SER A 87 5.46 -17.62 24.22
CA SER A 87 6.81 -18.02 23.83
C SER A 87 7.89 -17.34 24.67
N VAL A 88 7.66 -16.08 25.06
CA VAL A 88 8.60 -15.30 25.86
C VAL A 88 8.73 -15.87 27.28
N ARG A 89 7.62 -16.30 27.90
CA ARG A 89 7.62 -16.82 29.28
C ARG A 89 8.37 -18.15 29.41
N ASP A 90 8.13 -19.09 28.51
CA ASP A 90 8.72 -20.43 28.61
C ASP A 90 10.23 -20.41 28.37
N ILE A 91 10.71 -19.58 27.45
CA ILE A 91 12.15 -19.42 27.19
C ILE A 91 12.83 -18.64 28.33
N THR A 92 12.17 -17.64 28.89
CA THR A 92 12.65 -16.91 30.08
C THR A 92 12.84 -17.85 31.27
N ARG A 93 11.90 -18.80 31.47
CA ARG A 93 11.99 -19.79 32.55
C ARG A 93 13.18 -20.75 32.36
N TYR A 94 13.44 -21.17 31.12
CA TYR A 94 14.59 -22.03 30.78
C TYR A 94 15.95 -21.33 31.01
N ILE A 95 16.08 -20.07 30.60
CA ILE A 95 17.32 -19.30 30.74
C ILE A 95 17.63 -18.99 32.20
N ASN A 96 16.63 -18.58 32.98
CA ASN A 96 16.81 -18.33 34.41
C ASN A 96 17.27 -19.60 35.14
N LYS A 97 16.77 -20.77 34.75
CA LYS A 97 17.16 -22.07 35.33
C LYS A 97 18.58 -22.50 34.95
N LYS A 98 19.06 -22.12 33.76
CA LYS A 98 20.33 -22.62 33.20
C LYS A 98 21.54 -21.74 33.51
N PHE A 99 21.35 -20.46 33.77
CA PHE A 99 22.45 -19.49 33.87
C PHE A 99 22.51 -18.69 35.18
N GLU A 100 21.62 -18.97 36.15
CA GLU A 100 21.57 -18.27 37.46
C GLU A 100 21.56 -16.73 37.38
N ILE A 101 21.06 -16.17 36.28
CA ILE A 101 21.07 -14.72 36.05
C ILE A 101 19.91 -14.08 36.85
N SER A 102 20.24 -13.18 37.76
CA SER A 102 19.26 -12.42 38.55
C SER A 102 18.32 -11.59 37.65
N ALA A 103 17.10 -11.33 38.14
CA ALA A 103 15.95 -10.95 37.33
C ALA A 103 16.01 -9.58 36.63
N SER A 104 17.06 -8.78 36.80
CA SER A 104 17.05 -7.35 36.45
C SER A 104 17.59 -6.98 35.07
N ASN A 105 18.21 -7.88 34.31
CA ASN A 105 18.78 -7.54 32.99
C ASN A 105 17.97 -8.09 31.80
N ASN A 106 16.82 -7.46 31.54
CA ASN A 106 15.88 -7.85 30.47
C ASN A 106 16.49 -7.81 29.06
N ALA A 107 17.51 -6.98 28.82
CA ALA A 107 18.19 -6.89 27.54
C ALA A 107 19.05 -8.14 27.25
N VAL A 108 19.81 -8.61 28.25
CA VAL A 108 20.62 -9.84 28.16
C VAL A 108 19.72 -11.07 27.98
N LYS A 109 18.56 -11.10 28.65
CA LYS A 109 17.55 -12.17 28.48
C LYS A 109 16.96 -12.18 27.07
N ALA A 110 16.50 -11.03 26.56
CA ALA A 110 15.97 -10.94 25.20
C ALA A 110 17.01 -11.36 24.14
N PHE A 111 18.28 -11.07 24.38
CA PHE A 111 19.39 -11.43 23.50
C PHE A 111 19.72 -12.94 23.53
N ALA A 112 19.83 -13.55 24.71
CA ALA A 112 20.05 -14.99 24.86
C ALA A 112 18.90 -15.81 24.23
N ILE A 113 17.66 -15.34 24.38
CA ILE A 113 16.47 -15.90 23.69
C ILE A 113 16.66 -15.87 22.17
N LYS A 114 17.12 -14.73 21.62
CA LYS A 114 17.32 -14.54 20.17
C LYS A 114 18.40 -15.47 19.60
N ILE A 115 19.51 -15.66 20.31
CA ILE A 115 20.61 -16.56 19.88
C ILE A 115 20.18 -18.03 19.93
N ILE A 116 19.56 -18.46 21.03
CA ILE A 116 19.11 -19.84 21.20
C ILE A 116 18.03 -20.18 20.16
N HIS A 117 17.08 -19.27 19.93
CA HIS A 117 16.03 -19.45 18.92
C HIS A 117 16.61 -19.50 17.50
N LYS A 118 17.61 -18.66 17.17
CA LYS A 118 18.30 -18.77 15.87
C LYS A 118 18.96 -20.14 15.70
N LYS A 119 19.63 -20.66 16.73
CA LYS A 119 20.26 -22.00 16.70
C LYS A 119 19.24 -23.13 16.57
N GLU A 120 18.13 -23.06 17.29
CA GLU A 120 17.09 -24.11 17.29
C GLU A 120 16.21 -24.08 16.02
N CYS A 121 15.87 -22.90 15.50
CA CYS A 121 15.16 -22.79 14.21
C CYS A 121 16.01 -23.26 13.03
N SER A 122 17.33 -23.04 13.07
CA SER A 122 18.25 -23.54 12.05
C SER A 122 18.34 -25.08 12.03
N LYS A 123 18.12 -25.74 13.17
CA LYS A 123 18.16 -27.21 13.29
C LYS A 123 16.86 -27.89 12.87
N ARG A 124 15.71 -27.22 13.01
CA ARG A 124 14.38 -27.81 12.74
C ARG A 124 13.84 -27.58 11.33
N PHE A 125 14.51 -26.78 10.51
CA PHE A 125 14.07 -26.43 9.15
C PHE A 125 15.13 -26.77 8.08
N ASN A 126 15.64 -28.00 8.09
CA ASN A 126 16.42 -28.52 6.97
C ASN A 126 15.62 -29.62 6.25
N PRO A 127 14.71 -29.28 5.31
CA PRO A 127 13.99 -30.27 4.50
C PRO A 127 14.87 -30.90 3.40
N THR A 128 16.19 -30.79 3.50
CA THR A 128 17.18 -31.00 2.43
C THR A 128 17.47 -32.47 2.08
N GLY A 129 16.67 -33.41 2.58
CA GLY A 129 16.83 -34.83 2.25
C GLY A 129 16.04 -35.33 1.04
N ARG A 130 15.06 -34.57 0.51
CA ARG A 130 14.25 -35.06 -0.62
C ARG A 130 15.02 -34.94 -1.93
N LYS A 131 15.41 -36.09 -2.49
CA LYS A 131 15.96 -36.21 -3.84
C LYS A 131 14.84 -36.04 -4.87
N ILE A 132 15.09 -35.26 -5.93
CA ILE A 132 14.23 -35.21 -7.12
C ILE A 132 14.39 -36.56 -7.84
N LEU A 133 13.28 -37.23 -8.14
CA LEU A 133 13.31 -38.48 -8.89
C LEU A 133 13.60 -38.19 -10.38
N PRO A 134 14.30 -39.07 -11.12
CA PRO A 134 14.59 -38.86 -12.54
C PRO A 134 13.35 -38.51 -13.39
N LYS A 135 12.22 -39.18 -13.13
CA LYS A 135 10.93 -38.90 -13.80
C LYS A 135 10.36 -37.49 -13.54
N GLN A 136 10.78 -36.83 -12.48
CA GLN A 136 10.38 -35.46 -12.16
C GLN A 136 11.26 -34.43 -12.87
N ILE A 137 12.50 -34.78 -13.21
CA ILE A 137 13.45 -33.89 -13.89
C ILE A 137 12.89 -33.42 -15.23
N THR A 138 12.37 -34.33 -16.06
CA THR A 138 11.75 -33.99 -17.35
C THR A 138 10.58 -33.02 -17.19
N LYS A 139 9.77 -33.17 -16.13
CA LYS A 139 8.65 -32.25 -15.83
C LYS A 139 9.16 -30.90 -15.34
N ILE A 140 10.22 -30.87 -14.55
CA ILE A 140 10.88 -29.65 -14.07
C ILE A 140 11.44 -28.86 -15.25
N ILE A 141 12.19 -29.51 -16.15
CA ILE A 141 12.74 -28.87 -17.36
C ILE A 141 11.61 -28.32 -18.24
N HIS A 142 10.58 -29.14 -18.50
CA HIS A 142 9.45 -28.71 -19.32
C HIS A 142 8.74 -27.47 -18.75
N LYS A 143 8.50 -27.45 -17.43
CA LYS A 143 7.91 -26.29 -16.75
C LYS A 143 8.85 -25.08 -16.74
N TYR A 144 10.15 -25.31 -16.55
CA TYR A 144 11.17 -24.27 -16.56
C TYR A 144 11.26 -23.58 -17.93
N ASN A 145 11.29 -24.36 -19.01
CA ASN A 145 11.30 -23.86 -20.39
C ASN A 145 9.98 -23.15 -20.76
N LYS A 146 8.87 -23.49 -20.10
CA LYS A 146 7.61 -22.75 -20.17
C LYS A 146 7.56 -21.49 -19.30
N GLY A 147 8.66 -21.17 -18.62
CA GLY A 147 8.83 -19.93 -17.88
C GLY A 147 8.58 -20.00 -16.38
N ALA A 148 8.45 -21.20 -15.79
CA ALA A 148 8.40 -21.35 -14.34
C ALA A 148 9.75 -20.98 -13.69
N SER A 149 9.74 -20.22 -12.61
CA SER A 149 10.96 -19.86 -11.88
C SER A 149 11.50 -21.02 -11.05
N GLN A 150 12.82 -21.01 -10.77
CA GLN A 150 13.44 -22.00 -9.87
C GLN A 150 12.79 -22.01 -8.48
N ASN A 151 12.27 -20.87 -8.00
CA ASN A 151 11.60 -20.76 -6.71
C ASN A 151 10.18 -21.36 -6.72
N GLU A 152 9.42 -21.17 -7.80
CA GLU A 152 8.11 -21.83 -7.98
C GLU A 152 8.29 -23.35 -8.05
N LEU A 153 9.26 -23.82 -8.83
CA LEU A 153 9.62 -25.23 -8.92
C LEU A 153 10.10 -25.77 -7.56
N ALA A 154 10.92 -25.02 -6.83
CA ALA A 154 11.38 -25.42 -5.50
C ALA A 154 10.22 -25.62 -4.51
N LYS A 155 9.22 -24.72 -4.52
CA LYS A 155 8.01 -24.87 -3.72
C LYS A 155 7.16 -26.05 -4.16
N GLU A 156 6.94 -26.21 -5.47
CA GLU A 156 6.12 -27.29 -6.02
C GLU A 156 6.69 -28.67 -5.68
N TYR A 157 8.00 -28.85 -5.83
CA TYR A 157 8.68 -30.12 -5.57
C TYR A 157 9.17 -30.25 -4.12
N ASN A 158 8.92 -29.24 -3.27
CA ASN A 158 9.32 -29.17 -1.87
C ASN A 158 10.83 -29.46 -1.67
N VAL A 159 11.67 -28.76 -2.42
CA VAL A 159 13.14 -28.79 -2.38
C VAL A 159 13.69 -27.37 -2.27
N SER A 160 15.00 -27.21 -2.05
CA SER A 160 15.61 -25.87 -2.09
C SER A 160 15.76 -25.37 -3.53
N GLN A 161 15.82 -24.05 -3.72
CA GLN A 161 16.09 -23.45 -5.03
C GLN A 161 17.43 -23.94 -5.60
N SER A 162 18.45 -24.12 -4.75
CA SER A 162 19.75 -24.66 -5.15
C SER A 162 19.64 -26.08 -5.73
N VAL A 163 18.74 -26.93 -5.21
CA VAL A 163 18.52 -28.28 -5.76
C VAL A 163 17.91 -28.21 -7.16
N ILE A 164 16.96 -27.30 -7.40
CA ILE A 164 16.42 -27.07 -8.75
C ILE A 164 17.51 -26.54 -9.69
N HIS A 165 18.33 -25.59 -9.24
CA HIS A 165 19.44 -25.04 -10.03
C HIS A 165 20.43 -26.12 -10.44
N GLU A 166 20.88 -26.95 -9.50
CA GLU A 166 21.78 -28.08 -9.78
C GLU A 166 21.14 -29.11 -10.73
N CYS A 167 19.84 -29.35 -10.59
CA CYS A 167 19.09 -30.23 -11.48
C CYS A 167 19.08 -29.71 -12.92
N LEU A 168 18.81 -28.42 -13.13
CA LEU A 168 18.81 -27.79 -14.45
C LEU A 168 20.21 -27.80 -15.06
N LYS A 169 21.23 -27.42 -14.27
CA LYS A 169 22.63 -27.38 -14.69
C LYS A 169 23.15 -28.75 -15.12
N LYS A 170 22.79 -29.83 -14.40
CA LYS A 170 23.17 -31.21 -14.76
C LYS A 170 22.60 -31.67 -16.09
N GLU A 171 21.44 -31.16 -16.45
CA GLU A 171 20.73 -31.49 -17.68
C GLU A 171 21.09 -30.51 -18.83
N GLY A 172 22.11 -29.68 -18.63
CA GLY A 172 22.58 -28.71 -19.63
C GLY A 172 21.62 -27.54 -19.87
N VAL A 173 20.64 -27.34 -19.00
CA VAL A 173 19.72 -26.19 -19.07
C VAL A 173 20.41 -25.00 -18.42
N GLU A 174 20.77 -24.00 -19.21
CA GLU A 174 21.33 -22.76 -18.67
C GLU A 174 20.31 -22.12 -17.73
N PRO A 175 20.70 -21.77 -16.50
CA PRO A 175 19.85 -20.99 -15.63
C PRO A 175 19.51 -19.70 -16.35
N HIS A 176 18.22 -19.42 -16.51
CA HIS A 176 17.73 -18.08 -16.78
C HIS A 176 18.55 -17.15 -15.87
N GLY A 177 19.33 -16.25 -16.46
CA GLY A 177 20.07 -15.28 -15.67
C GLY A 177 19.11 -14.58 -14.71
N HIS A 178 19.63 -13.95 -13.66
CA HIS A 178 18.78 -13.11 -12.79
C HIS A 178 18.02 -12.00 -13.57
N GLY A 179 18.23 -11.87 -14.89
CA GLY A 179 17.48 -11.07 -15.86
C GLY A 179 16.72 -11.83 -16.97
N ASP A 180 16.88 -13.15 -17.19
CA ASP A 180 16.13 -13.92 -18.23
C ASP A 180 14.73 -14.32 -17.74
N TRP A 181 14.07 -13.39 -17.06
CA TRP A 181 12.65 -13.51 -16.79
C TRP A 181 11.95 -13.47 -18.15
N ASN A 182 11.41 -14.63 -18.54
CA ASN A 182 10.54 -14.88 -19.69
C ASN A 182 10.50 -13.69 -20.65
N LYS A 183 11.24 -13.79 -21.77
CA LYS A 183 10.87 -13.07 -22.98
C LYS A 183 9.48 -13.58 -23.36
N THR A 184 8.46 -13.02 -22.71
CA THR A 184 7.09 -13.15 -23.15
C THR A 184 7.11 -12.42 -24.47
N GLU A 185 7.22 -13.16 -25.56
CA GLU A 185 7.08 -12.62 -26.89
C GLU A 185 5.74 -11.90 -26.91
N ILE A 186 5.79 -10.60 -27.21
CA ILE A 186 4.57 -9.82 -27.35
C ILE A 186 4.39 -9.53 -28.83
N THR A 187 3.13 -9.42 -29.26
CA THR A 187 2.80 -8.81 -30.53
C THR A 187 2.19 -7.45 -30.21
N PRO A 188 2.98 -6.36 -30.19
CA PRO A 188 2.44 -5.04 -29.88
C PRO A 188 1.44 -4.61 -30.95
N PRO A 189 0.38 -3.89 -30.57
CA PRO A 189 -0.55 -3.34 -31.54
C PRO A 189 0.17 -2.31 -32.41
N GLN A 190 -0.11 -2.32 -33.72
CA GLN A 190 0.49 -1.37 -34.67
C GLN A 190 -0.12 0.04 -34.58
N GLU A 191 -1.30 0.14 -33.98
CA GLU A 191 -2.06 1.38 -33.87
C GLU A 191 -2.54 1.61 -32.44
N PHE A 192 -2.90 2.87 -32.15
CA PHE A 192 -3.45 3.26 -30.87
C PHE A 192 -4.93 2.87 -30.76
N THR A 193 -5.19 1.66 -30.25
CA THR A 193 -6.54 1.10 -30.16
C THR A 193 -7.31 1.61 -28.92
N PRO A 194 -8.65 1.53 -28.91
CA PRO A 194 -9.44 1.78 -27.71
C PRO A 194 -9.03 0.94 -26.50
N ASP A 195 -8.65 -0.32 -26.71
CA ASP A 195 -8.19 -1.20 -25.64
C ASP A 195 -6.80 -0.80 -25.13
N LEU A 196 -5.92 -0.29 -25.98
CA LEU A 196 -4.64 0.26 -25.55
C LEU A 196 -4.83 1.53 -24.70
N ALA A 197 -5.75 2.42 -25.11
CA ALA A 197 -6.09 3.62 -24.36
C ALA A 197 -6.59 3.28 -22.93
N LYS A 198 -7.49 2.29 -22.84
CA LYS A 198 -8.01 1.76 -21.56
C LYS A 198 -6.91 1.17 -20.69
N LEU A 199 -5.98 0.43 -21.29
CA LEU A 199 -4.85 -0.15 -20.58
C LEU A 199 -3.90 0.91 -20.04
N ILE A 200 -3.56 1.90 -20.86
CA ILE A 200 -2.71 3.03 -20.46
C ILE A 200 -3.36 3.78 -19.30
N ALA A 201 -4.66 4.09 -19.39
CA ALA A 201 -5.40 4.73 -18.31
C ALA A 201 -5.30 3.95 -16.98
N LEU A 202 -5.50 2.63 -17.04
CA LEU A 202 -5.39 1.75 -15.88
C LEU A 202 -3.98 1.75 -15.26
N ILE A 203 -2.94 1.67 -16.11
CA ILE A 203 -1.55 1.69 -15.65
C ILE A 203 -1.20 3.06 -15.08
N MET A 204 -1.70 4.15 -15.65
CA MET A 204 -1.43 5.51 -15.17
C MET A 204 -2.00 5.73 -13.77
N THR A 205 -3.19 5.20 -13.47
CA THR A 205 -3.83 5.34 -12.14
C THR A 205 -3.27 4.35 -11.11
N GLU A 206 -3.22 3.04 -11.42
CA GLU A 206 -2.96 1.99 -10.41
C GLU A 206 -1.69 1.17 -10.69
N GLY A 207 -1.03 1.45 -11.81
CA GLY A 207 0.10 0.67 -12.28
C GLY A 207 1.47 1.27 -11.93
N SER A 208 2.46 0.40 -11.99
CA SER A 208 3.87 0.75 -12.06
C SER A 208 4.45 0.17 -13.35
N LEU A 209 5.14 1.00 -14.11
CA LEU A 209 5.94 0.61 -15.27
C LEU A 209 7.41 0.74 -14.89
N ASN A 210 8.21 -0.28 -15.17
CA ASN A 210 9.67 -0.24 -15.03
C ASN A 210 10.32 -0.98 -16.20
N GLU A 211 11.64 -0.96 -16.25
CA GLU A 211 12.45 -1.61 -17.31
C GLU A 211 12.16 -3.11 -17.52
N ARG A 212 11.53 -3.79 -16.55
CA ARG A 212 11.27 -5.24 -16.57
C ARG A 212 9.83 -5.59 -16.88
N GLY A 213 8.95 -4.62 -16.98
CA GLY A 213 7.54 -4.85 -17.28
C GLY A 213 6.60 -3.92 -16.51
N VAL A 214 5.38 -4.40 -16.35
CA VAL A 214 4.27 -3.64 -15.80
C VAL A 214 3.58 -4.45 -14.72
N ARG A 215 3.12 -3.74 -13.69
CA ARG A 215 2.48 -4.31 -12.53
C ARG A 215 1.34 -3.40 -12.10
N ILE A 216 0.25 -4.00 -11.65
CA ILE A 216 -0.86 -3.30 -11.00
C ILE A 216 -1.12 -3.92 -9.62
N ASP A 217 -1.44 -3.06 -8.66
CA ASP A 217 -1.75 -3.44 -7.27
C ASP A 217 -3.10 -2.85 -6.90
N ASN A 218 -4.14 -3.66 -6.71
CA ASN A 218 -5.46 -3.13 -6.36
C ASN A 218 -6.20 -3.98 -5.32
N THR A 219 -7.14 -3.37 -4.60
CA THR A 219 -8.02 -4.09 -3.66
C THR A 219 -9.25 -4.69 -4.32
N SER A 220 -9.58 -4.25 -5.54
CA SER A 220 -10.65 -4.79 -6.37
C SER A 220 -10.07 -5.79 -7.36
N TYR A 221 -10.56 -7.03 -7.31
CA TYR A 221 -10.20 -8.05 -8.30
C TYR A 221 -10.76 -7.73 -9.68
N ALA A 222 -11.87 -6.97 -9.80
CA ALA A 222 -12.43 -6.58 -11.09
C ALA A 222 -11.47 -5.72 -11.93
N LEU A 223 -10.66 -4.86 -11.29
CA LEU A 223 -9.61 -4.10 -12.00
C LEU A 223 -8.44 -4.98 -12.42
N ILE A 224 -8.12 -6.01 -11.64
CA ILE A 224 -7.08 -6.99 -11.96
C ILE A 224 -7.51 -7.83 -13.16
N ASP A 225 -8.76 -8.27 -13.17
CA ASP A 225 -9.33 -9.04 -14.28
C ASP A 225 -9.38 -8.21 -15.57
N GLU A 226 -9.83 -6.95 -15.49
CA GLU A 226 -9.84 -6.05 -16.65
C GLU A 226 -8.43 -5.80 -17.20
N PHE A 227 -7.42 -5.64 -16.34
CA PHE A 227 -6.02 -5.56 -16.78
C PHE A 227 -5.57 -6.81 -17.53
N LYS A 228 -5.89 -8.01 -17.03
CA LYS A 228 -5.54 -9.27 -17.70
C LYS A 228 -6.22 -9.37 -19.07
N ASN A 229 -7.49 -8.99 -19.13
CA ASN A 229 -8.26 -8.99 -20.38
C ASN A 229 -7.69 -7.99 -21.39
N LEU A 230 -7.34 -6.77 -20.96
CA LEU A 230 -6.70 -5.76 -21.81
C LEU A 230 -5.31 -6.20 -22.28
N MET A 231 -4.52 -6.84 -21.43
CA MET A 231 -3.21 -7.41 -21.81
C MET A 231 -3.36 -8.52 -22.85
N LYS A 232 -4.33 -9.42 -22.66
CA LYS A 232 -4.61 -10.49 -23.62
C LYS A 232 -5.06 -9.94 -24.98
N ARG A 233 -5.93 -8.93 -25.00
CA ARG A 233 -6.42 -8.33 -26.25
C ARG A 233 -5.36 -7.53 -27.01
N ASN A 234 -4.54 -6.75 -26.30
CA ASN A 234 -3.54 -5.89 -26.94
C ASN A 234 -2.24 -6.62 -27.30
N PHE A 235 -1.82 -7.61 -26.50
CA PHE A 235 -0.48 -8.21 -26.61
C PHE A 235 -0.48 -9.74 -26.69
N GLN A 236 -1.66 -10.39 -26.69
CA GLN A 236 -1.81 -11.84 -26.70
C GLN A 236 -1.15 -12.54 -25.49
N ILE A 237 -1.02 -11.83 -24.37
CA ILE A 237 -0.42 -12.35 -23.15
C ILE A 237 -1.48 -13.08 -22.32
N ASP A 238 -1.24 -14.36 -22.04
CA ASP A 238 -2.07 -15.21 -21.19
C ASP A 238 -1.38 -15.61 -19.87
N SER A 239 -0.08 -15.35 -19.76
CA SER A 239 0.74 -15.65 -18.58
C SER A 239 0.94 -14.42 -17.70
N PHE A 240 0.53 -14.53 -16.43
CA PHE A 240 0.57 -13.44 -15.46
C PHE A 240 1.23 -13.92 -14.16
N SER A 241 2.05 -13.04 -13.56
CA SER A 241 2.55 -13.22 -12.20
C SER A 241 1.52 -12.66 -11.22
N GLU A 242 0.78 -13.53 -10.55
CA GLU A 242 -0.27 -13.14 -9.61
C GLU A 242 0.14 -13.40 -8.15
N MET A 243 -0.16 -12.44 -7.28
CA MET A 243 0.09 -12.56 -5.85
C MET A 243 -1.03 -11.89 -5.06
N ILE A 244 -1.48 -12.54 -3.99
CA ILE A 244 -2.39 -11.93 -3.02
C ILE A 244 -1.56 -11.47 -1.82
N ARG A 245 -1.39 -10.16 -1.68
CA ARG A 245 -0.78 -9.56 -0.49
C ARG A 245 -1.83 -9.46 0.61
N LYS A 246 -1.65 -10.26 1.65
CA LYS A 246 -2.36 -10.10 2.93
C LYS A 246 -1.57 -9.11 3.78
N ASP A 247 -2.23 -8.06 4.25
CA ASP A 247 -1.65 -7.19 5.25
C ASP A 247 -1.70 -7.87 6.62
N ASN A 248 -0.70 -7.61 7.48
CA ASN A 248 -0.71 -8.12 8.85
C ASN A 248 -1.86 -7.51 9.67
N ASN A 249 -2.39 -6.36 9.24
CA ASN A 249 -3.57 -5.76 9.83
C ASN A 249 -4.84 -6.47 9.32
N PRO A 250 -5.59 -7.18 10.19
CA PRO A 250 -6.81 -7.90 9.79
C PRO A 250 -7.92 -6.96 9.25
N ASN A 251 -7.83 -5.65 9.53
CA ASN A 251 -8.79 -4.66 9.06
C ASN A 251 -8.48 -4.15 7.64
N ARG A 252 -7.29 -4.44 7.09
CA ARG A 252 -6.95 -4.05 5.72
C ARG A 252 -7.47 -5.09 4.73
N LYS A 253 -8.02 -4.59 3.61
CA LYS A 253 -8.49 -5.45 2.52
C LYS A 253 -7.31 -6.20 1.91
N LYS A 254 -7.59 -7.40 1.40
CA LYS A 254 -6.65 -8.12 0.53
C LYS A 254 -6.29 -7.21 -0.64
N CYS A 255 -5.01 -7.18 -0.99
CA CYS A 255 -4.51 -6.49 -2.17
C CYS A 255 -4.06 -7.56 -3.17
N TYR A 256 -4.63 -7.50 -4.36
CA TYR A 256 -4.30 -8.34 -5.49
C TYR A 256 -3.21 -7.64 -6.30
N ILE A 257 -2.21 -8.40 -6.68
CA ILE A 257 -1.07 -7.93 -7.44
C ILE A 257 -1.01 -8.79 -8.70
N CYS A 258 -0.99 -8.13 -9.85
CA CYS A 258 -0.82 -8.78 -11.14
C CYS A 258 0.29 -8.08 -11.90
N ALA A 259 1.24 -8.86 -12.42
CA ALA A 259 2.38 -8.34 -13.14
C ALA A 259 2.64 -9.14 -14.42
N VAL A 260 3.08 -8.43 -15.46
CA VAL A 260 3.60 -8.99 -16.70
C VAL A 260 5.07 -8.59 -16.77
N LYS A 261 5.96 -9.57 -16.78
CA LYS A 261 7.40 -9.36 -16.87
C LYS A 261 7.82 -9.50 -18.33
N SER A 262 7.97 -8.37 -19.02
CA SER A 262 8.46 -8.31 -20.39
C SER A 262 9.15 -6.97 -20.62
N VAL A 263 10.43 -7.02 -20.99
CA VAL A 263 11.23 -5.83 -21.31
C VAL A 263 10.72 -5.16 -22.59
N GLU A 264 10.26 -5.96 -23.55
CA GLU A 264 9.70 -5.46 -24.81
C GLU A 264 8.39 -4.71 -24.56
N LEU A 265 7.50 -5.27 -23.73
CA LEU A 265 6.28 -4.59 -23.29
C LEU A 265 6.57 -3.30 -22.55
N ALA A 266 7.56 -3.33 -21.64
CA ALA A 266 7.97 -2.15 -20.89
C ALA A 266 8.44 -1.03 -21.82
N ARG A 267 9.29 -1.37 -22.79
CA ARG A 267 9.79 -0.44 -23.80
C ARG A 267 8.65 0.14 -24.63
N PHE A 268 7.76 -0.70 -25.15
CA PHE A 268 6.59 -0.24 -25.91
C PHE A 268 5.70 0.71 -25.10
N LEU A 269 5.37 0.35 -23.86
CA LEU A 269 4.53 1.20 -23.01
C LEU A 269 5.22 2.48 -22.57
N SER A 270 6.56 2.51 -22.53
CA SER A 270 7.31 3.71 -22.14
C SER A 270 7.19 4.84 -23.16
N ASP A 271 6.83 4.55 -24.41
CA ASP A 271 6.52 5.55 -25.43
C ASP A 271 5.23 6.34 -25.10
N TYR A 272 4.36 5.76 -24.26
CA TYR A 272 3.08 6.36 -23.85
C TYR A 272 3.05 6.80 -22.38
N ILE A 273 3.85 6.18 -21.52
CA ILE A 273 3.79 6.33 -20.08
C ILE A 273 5.15 6.80 -19.56
N ASP A 274 5.30 8.11 -19.41
CA ASP A 274 6.42 8.68 -18.67
C ASP A 274 6.04 8.86 -17.20
N LYS A 275 6.58 7.98 -16.34
CA LYS A 275 6.47 8.07 -14.87
C LYS A 275 7.78 8.48 -14.20
N SER A 276 8.79 8.92 -14.96
CA SER A 276 10.07 9.36 -14.39
C SER A 276 9.88 10.55 -13.46
N ASP A 277 8.92 11.42 -13.78
CA ASP A 277 8.52 12.57 -12.98
C ASP A 277 7.00 12.66 -12.89
N TYR A 278 6.45 12.33 -11.71
CA TYR A 278 5.01 12.44 -11.47
C TYR A 278 4.45 13.84 -11.73
N GLN A 279 5.24 14.91 -11.58
CA GLN A 279 4.76 16.27 -11.86
C GLN A 279 4.61 16.55 -13.36
N LYS A 280 5.29 15.77 -14.20
CA LYS A 280 5.30 15.90 -15.67
C LYS A 280 4.52 14.80 -16.38
N ALA A 281 3.95 13.85 -15.64
CA ALA A 281 3.11 12.82 -16.22
C ALA A 281 2.00 13.45 -17.07
N THR A 282 1.87 13.00 -18.32
CA THR A 282 0.89 13.47 -19.29
C THR A 282 0.18 12.27 -19.95
N LEU A 283 -1.06 12.47 -20.39
CA LEU A 283 -1.76 11.55 -21.27
C LEU A 283 -1.15 11.62 -22.67
N PRO A 284 -1.04 10.47 -23.37
CA PRO A 284 -0.73 10.45 -24.79
C PRO A 284 -1.68 11.34 -25.60
N LYS A 285 -1.15 12.02 -26.62
CA LYS A 285 -1.92 12.93 -27.49
C LYS A 285 -3.11 12.22 -28.16
N GLU A 286 -2.97 10.92 -28.39
CA GLU A 286 -3.95 10.05 -29.00
C GLU A 286 -5.25 9.98 -28.18
N PHE A 287 -5.20 10.23 -26.87
CA PHE A 287 -6.42 10.31 -26.03
C PHE A 287 -7.39 11.41 -26.48
N PHE A 288 -6.88 12.51 -27.04
CA PHE A 288 -7.70 13.69 -27.37
C PHE A 288 -8.40 13.58 -28.73
N ILE A 289 -8.10 12.54 -29.51
CA ILE A 289 -8.77 12.25 -30.79
C ILE A 289 -9.70 11.03 -30.70
N LEU A 290 -9.82 10.43 -29.51
CA LEU A 290 -10.72 9.30 -29.29
C LEU A 290 -12.19 9.72 -29.42
N SER A 291 -13.02 8.79 -29.86
CA SER A 291 -14.48 8.99 -29.87
C SER A 291 -15.02 9.17 -28.45
N GLU A 292 -16.15 9.89 -28.33
CA GLU A 292 -16.84 10.13 -27.05
C GLU A 292 -17.07 8.84 -26.26
N LYS A 293 -17.50 7.77 -26.94
CA LYS A 293 -17.72 6.45 -26.33
C LYS A 293 -16.45 5.90 -25.68
N VAL A 294 -15.33 5.96 -26.39
CA VAL A 294 -14.04 5.43 -25.90
C VAL A 294 -13.51 6.29 -24.74
N ILE A 295 -13.66 7.61 -24.81
CA ILE A 295 -13.33 8.51 -23.69
C ILE A 295 -14.14 8.13 -22.44
N GLY A 296 -15.43 7.83 -22.59
CA GLY A 296 -16.28 7.33 -21.50
C GLY A 296 -15.73 6.06 -20.84
N GLU A 297 -15.28 5.09 -21.64
CA GLU A 297 -14.70 3.84 -21.12
C GLU A 297 -13.33 4.05 -20.46
N VAL A 298 -12.48 4.92 -21.03
CA VAL A 298 -11.20 5.32 -20.44
C VAL A 298 -11.41 5.97 -19.07
N LEU A 299 -12.34 6.93 -18.98
CA LEU A 299 -12.66 7.60 -17.73
C LEU A 299 -13.31 6.62 -16.74
N ARG A 300 -14.12 5.66 -17.19
CA ARG A 300 -14.71 4.62 -16.33
C ARG A 300 -13.61 3.85 -15.60
N ILE A 301 -12.55 3.48 -16.30
CA ILE A 301 -11.37 2.80 -15.70
C ILE A 301 -10.69 3.72 -14.69
N ALA A 302 -10.36 4.96 -15.08
CA ALA A 302 -9.67 5.90 -14.21
C ALA A 302 -10.45 6.20 -12.91
N PHE A 303 -11.77 6.42 -13.00
CA PHE A 303 -12.62 6.61 -11.82
C PHE A 303 -12.83 5.33 -11.01
N SER A 304 -12.76 4.15 -11.62
CA SER A 304 -12.85 2.87 -10.91
C SER A 304 -11.58 2.52 -10.15
N ALA A 305 -10.44 2.98 -10.65
CA ALA A 305 -9.15 2.98 -9.97
C ALA A 305 -9.11 4.04 -8.86
N ASP A 306 -8.72 5.26 -9.23
CA ASP A 306 -8.38 6.37 -8.33
C ASP A 306 -9.57 7.27 -7.95
N GLY A 307 -10.74 6.99 -8.51
CA GLY A 307 -11.94 7.75 -8.22
C GLY A 307 -12.60 7.38 -6.90
N SER A 308 -13.47 8.27 -6.42
CA SER A 308 -14.31 8.01 -5.26
C SER A 308 -15.68 8.63 -5.42
N VAL A 309 -16.67 8.05 -4.73
CA VAL A 309 -18.00 8.63 -4.58
C VAL A 309 -18.18 9.01 -3.12
N SER A 310 -18.47 10.29 -2.88
CA SER A 310 -18.60 10.86 -1.54
C SER A 310 -20.06 11.20 -1.29
N LEU A 311 -20.68 10.41 -0.42
CA LEU A 311 -22.00 10.65 0.12
C LEU A 311 -21.91 10.57 1.65
N PHE A 312 -21.87 11.69 2.36
CA PHE A 312 -21.77 11.69 3.83
C PHE A 312 -22.20 13.01 4.48
N PRO A 313 -22.61 13.01 5.76
CA PRO A 313 -22.96 14.24 6.47
C PRO A 313 -21.73 15.11 6.73
N ARG A 314 -21.85 16.41 6.49
CA ARG A 314 -20.82 17.43 6.77
C ARG A 314 -21.47 18.62 7.47
N LYS A 315 -20.83 19.10 8.54
CA LYS A 315 -21.22 20.37 9.18
C LYS A 315 -20.92 21.54 8.26
N ARG A 316 -21.84 22.51 8.19
CA ARG A 316 -21.60 23.79 7.53
C ARG A 316 -22.16 24.91 8.40
N TYR A 317 -21.33 25.92 8.64
CA TYR A 317 -21.77 27.17 9.26
C TYR A 317 -22.52 28.01 8.22
N GLN A 318 -23.75 28.37 8.54
CA GLN A 318 -24.56 29.24 7.69
C GLN A 318 -24.19 30.69 8.01
N ARG A 319 -23.44 31.33 7.09
CA ARG A 319 -22.86 32.68 7.28
C ARG A 319 -23.89 33.77 7.62
N GLU A 320 -25.13 33.61 7.17
CA GLU A 320 -26.16 34.66 7.27
C GLU A 320 -26.95 34.67 8.58
N ARG A 321 -26.78 33.68 9.46
CA ARG A 321 -27.55 33.62 10.72
C ARG A 321 -26.78 33.28 11.98
N TYR A 322 -25.45 33.07 11.93
CA TYR A 322 -24.52 32.85 13.05
C TYR A 322 -24.91 31.91 14.23
N GLU A 323 -26.10 31.33 14.29
CA GLU A 323 -26.65 30.83 15.55
C GLU A 323 -26.91 29.33 15.57
N ARG A 324 -26.93 28.62 14.43
CA ARG A 324 -27.17 27.17 14.44
C ARG A 324 -26.30 26.40 13.45
N GLU A 325 -25.49 25.48 14.00
CA GLU A 325 -24.81 24.46 13.21
C GLU A 325 -25.86 23.55 12.55
N ARG A 326 -25.80 23.40 11.22
CA ARG A 326 -26.61 22.41 10.50
C ARG A 326 -25.73 21.41 9.78
N TRP A 327 -26.23 20.19 9.68
CA TRP A 327 -25.62 19.11 8.92
C TRP A 327 -26.19 19.09 7.51
N PHE A 328 -25.33 18.91 6.52
CA PHE A 328 -25.70 18.79 5.11
C PHE A 328 -25.12 17.51 4.55
N ILE A 329 -25.69 16.99 3.47
CA ILE A 329 -25.10 15.86 2.75
C ILE A 329 -24.09 16.38 1.74
N ARG A 330 -22.83 15.95 1.87
CA ARG A 330 -21.84 16.10 0.80
C ARG A 330 -22.18 15.13 -0.32
N LYS A 331 -22.29 15.63 -1.55
CA LYS A 331 -22.64 14.88 -2.77
C LYS A 331 -21.61 15.22 -3.84
N GLN A 332 -20.73 14.28 -4.16
CA GLN A 332 -19.76 14.47 -5.24
C GLN A 332 -19.14 13.15 -5.68
N VAL A 333 -18.64 13.14 -6.91
CA VAL A 333 -17.70 12.16 -7.45
C VAL A 333 -16.35 12.85 -7.59
N GLU A 334 -15.27 12.17 -7.24
CA GLU A 334 -13.91 12.71 -7.29
C GLU A 334 -12.98 11.79 -8.06
N LEU A 335 -12.01 12.34 -8.79
CA LEU A 335 -10.85 11.60 -9.33
C LEU A 335 -9.58 12.14 -8.67
N SER A 336 -8.85 11.28 -7.96
CA SER A 336 -7.62 11.67 -7.27
C SER A 336 -6.49 11.84 -8.29
N CYS A 337 -5.78 12.97 -8.25
CA CYS A 337 -4.64 13.22 -9.13
C CYS A 337 -3.77 14.33 -8.54
N SER A 338 -2.51 13.99 -8.19
CA SER A 338 -1.56 14.97 -7.65
C SER A 338 -0.78 15.74 -8.72
N SER A 339 -0.66 15.18 -9.94
CA SER A 339 0.01 15.83 -11.06
C SER A 339 -0.87 16.97 -11.62
N PRO A 340 -0.40 18.23 -11.64
CA PRO A 340 -1.18 19.34 -12.20
C PRO A 340 -1.48 19.15 -13.70
N SER A 341 -0.48 18.76 -14.49
CA SER A 341 -0.63 18.59 -15.94
C SER A 341 -1.63 17.48 -16.27
N LEU A 342 -1.46 16.31 -15.66
CA LEU A 342 -2.36 15.18 -15.85
C LEU A 342 -3.80 15.51 -15.42
N LYS A 343 -3.95 16.31 -14.36
CA LYS A 343 -5.27 16.72 -13.86
C LYS A 343 -6.00 17.66 -14.83
N ASP A 344 -5.29 18.61 -15.46
CA ASP A 344 -5.89 19.44 -16.51
C ASP A 344 -6.29 18.61 -17.73
N GLN A 345 -5.48 17.63 -18.11
CA GLN A 345 -5.79 16.71 -19.21
C GLN A 345 -6.99 15.80 -18.90
N TRP A 346 -7.09 15.27 -17.67
CA TRP A 346 -8.27 14.54 -17.22
C TRP A 346 -9.52 15.44 -17.21
N ARG A 347 -9.41 16.71 -16.78
CA ARG A 347 -10.52 17.67 -16.88
C ARG A 347 -10.98 17.81 -18.33
N ASN A 348 -10.05 17.99 -19.27
CA ASN A 348 -10.41 18.17 -20.68
C ASN A 348 -11.18 16.97 -21.23
N LEU A 349 -10.78 15.74 -20.87
CA LEU A 349 -11.51 14.53 -21.26
C LEU A 349 -12.90 14.44 -20.59
N ILE A 350 -13.04 14.86 -19.33
CA ILE A 350 -14.35 14.89 -18.67
C ILE A 350 -15.27 15.94 -19.31
N GLU A 351 -14.73 17.12 -19.62
CA GLU A 351 -15.48 18.22 -20.22
C GLU A 351 -15.87 17.94 -21.68
N SER A 352 -15.09 17.16 -22.43
CA SER A 352 -15.46 16.72 -23.78
C SER A 352 -16.71 15.81 -23.78
N LEU A 353 -17.02 15.14 -22.67
CA LEU A 353 -18.28 14.42 -22.47
C LEU A 353 -19.45 15.33 -22.05
N GLY A 354 -19.24 16.64 -21.98
CA GLY A 354 -20.24 17.62 -21.54
C GLY A 354 -20.50 17.60 -20.02
N ILE A 355 -19.52 17.12 -19.24
CA ILE A 355 -19.55 17.05 -17.77
C ILE A 355 -18.63 18.14 -17.21
N ARG A 356 -19.18 19.08 -16.46
CA ARG A 356 -18.35 20.10 -15.78
C ARG A 356 -17.76 19.54 -14.49
N CYS A 357 -16.48 19.79 -14.25
CA CYS A 357 -15.81 19.43 -13.00
C CYS A 357 -15.00 20.60 -12.45
N ARG A 358 -14.78 20.61 -11.13
CA ARG A 358 -13.91 21.58 -10.46
C ARG A 358 -12.54 20.97 -10.22
N VAL A 359 -11.49 21.74 -10.49
CA VAL A 359 -10.11 21.39 -10.16
C VAL A 359 -9.80 21.79 -8.72
N ASP A 360 -9.42 20.82 -7.89
CA ASP A 360 -8.92 21.02 -6.53
C ASP A 360 -7.41 20.64 -6.48
N ILE A 361 -6.74 20.91 -5.35
CA ILE A 361 -5.27 20.74 -5.20
C ILE A 361 -4.79 19.33 -5.57
N ASN A 362 -5.52 18.27 -5.21
CA ASN A 362 -5.12 16.89 -5.44
C ASN A 362 -6.19 16.04 -6.13
N LYS A 363 -7.19 16.68 -6.77
CA LYS A 363 -8.32 15.96 -7.37
C LYS A 363 -9.16 16.81 -8.31
N LEU A 364 -9.99 16.13 -9.09
CA LEU A 364 -11.10 16.69 -9.84
C LEU A 364 -12.41 16.34 -9.12
N THR A 365 -13.36 17.27 -9.05
CA THR A 365 -14.62 17.09 -8.30
C THR A 365 -15.83 17.40 -9.20
N ILE A 366 -16.76 16.46 -9.30
CA ILE A 366 -18.07 16.61 -9.95
C ILE A 366 -19.13 16.61 -8.86
N SER A 367 -19.97 17.65 -8.76
CA SER A 367 -20.90 17.82 -7.62
C SER A 367 -22.25 18.44 -7.95
N ARG A 368 -22.49 18.84 -9.20
CA ARG A 368 -23.82 19.31 -9.62
C ARG A 368 -24.64 18.13 -10.12
N GLU A 369 -25.95 18.15 -9.87
CA GLU A 369 -26.89 17.07 -10.19
C GLU A 369 -26.80 16.67 -11.68
N GLU A 370 -26.89 17.65 -12.57
CA GLU A 370 -26.85 17.45 -14.02
C GLU A 370 -25.55 16.78 -14.50
N ASN A 371 -24.44 17.08 -13.84
CA ASN A 371 -23.13 16.50 -14.19
C ASN A 371 -22.94 15.10 -13.59
N ILE A 372 -23.53 14.84 -12.42
CA ILE A 372 -23.54 13.50 -11.81
C ILE A 372 -24.39 12.53 -12.63
N ILE A 373 -25.55 12.97 -13.12
CA ILE A 373 -26.41 12.16 -13.98
C ILE A 373 -25.66 11.80 -15.27
N LYS A 374 -25.07 12.80 -15.95
CA LYS A 374 -24.21 12.56 -17.13
C LYS A 374 -23.02 11.66 -16.82
N PHE A 375 -22.40 11.82 -15.65
CA PHE A 375 -21.32 10.93 -15.19
C PHE A 375 -21.82 9.48 -15.13
N LYS A 376 -22.99 9.22 -14.54
CA LYS A 376 -23.57 7.88 -14.46
C LYS A 376 -23.88 7.30 -15.85
N GLU A 377 -24.39 8.12 -16.77
CA GLU A 377 -24.76 7.68 -18.11
C GLU A 377 -23.54 7.39 -19.00
N LYS A 378 -22.53 8.28 -18.98
CA LYS A 378 -21.41 8.24 -19.93
C LYS A 378 -20.16 7.54 -19.38
N ILE A 379 -19.93 7.60 -18.08
CA ILE A 379 -18.71 7.10 -17.44
C ILE A 379 -19.08 5.92 -16.52
N ASP A 380 -19.82 6.16 -15.44
CA ASP A 380 -20.08 5.21 -14.34
C ASP A 380 -18.79 4.64 -13.70
N PHE A 381 -18.94 3.86 -12.64
CA PHE A 381 -17.87 2.99 -12.15
C PHE A 381 -17.94 1.63 -12.84
N MET A 382 -16.90 0.80 -12.75
CA MET A 382 -16.95 -0.61 -13.13
C MET A 382 -17.78 -1.41 -12.12
N ASP A 383 -18.28 -2.56 -12.56
CA ASP A 383 -18.95 -3.51 -11.68
C ASP A 383 -17.99 -4.12 -10.66
N GLY A 384 -18.51 -4.44 -9.47
CA GLY A 384 -17.74 -5.10 -8.41
C GLY A 384 -16.73 -4.21 -7.67
N ILE A 385 -16.63 -2.90 -7.98
CA ILE A 385 -15.74 -1.99 -7.26
C ILE A 385 -16.36 -1.62 -5.89
N SER A 386 -15.90 -2.27 -4.83
CA SER A 386 -16.37 -2.01 -3.46
C SER A 386 -15.79 -0.73 -2.87
N ILE A 387 -16.53 -0.09 -1.96
CA ILE A 387 -16.04 1.05 -1.18
C ILE A 387 -15.08 0.56 -0.07
N GLN A 388 -14.12 1.39 0.32
CA GLN A 388 -13.20 1.09 1.42
C GLN A 388 -13.98 0.92 2.76
N LYS A 389 -13.53 -0.03 3.60
CA LYS A 389 -14.25 -0.49 4.81
C LYS A 389 -14.53 0.59 5.86
N ASN A 390 -13.81 1.70 5.86
CA ASN A 390 -13.96 2.74 6.88
C ASN A 390 -14.97 3.82 6.48
N THR A 391 -16.09 3.43 5.86
CA THR A 391 -17.12 4.36 5.41
C THR A 391 -18.49 3.94 5.93
N LEU A 392 -19.48 4.84 5.83
CA LEU A 392 -20.89 4.55 6.10
C LEU A 392 -21.46 3.40 5.24
N TRP A 393 -20.69 2.96 4.24
CA TRP A 393 -21.10 2.17 3.09
C TRP A 393 -20.34 0.85 3.03
N GLU A 394 -20.06 0.25 4.18
CA GLU A 394 -19.45 -1.08 4.24
C GLU A 394 -20.29 -2.08 3.43
N ASP A 395 -19.61 -2.96 2.70
CA ASP A 395 -20.20 -3.97 1.79
C ASP A 395 -21.05 -3.44 0.63
N THR A 396 -20.98 -2.14 0.33
CA THR A 396 -21.59 -1.56 -0.88
C THR A 396 -20.57 -1.31 -1.99
N THR A 397 -21.05 -1.31 -3.22
CA THR A 397 -20.30 -0.93 -4.41
C THR A 397 -20.33 0.58 -4.64
N ARG A 398 -19.35 1.12 -5.37
CA ARG A 398 -19.34 2.53 -5.77
C ARG A 398 -20.57 2.89 -6.63
N ARG A 399 -21.07 1.96 -7.46
CA ARG A 399 -22.29 2.14 -8.25
C ARG A 399 -23.52 2.34 -7.38
N GLU A 400 -23.73 1.48 -6.37
CA GLU A 400 -24.88 1.61 -5.46
C GLU A 400 -24.85 2.94 -4.69
N VAL A 401 -23.67 3.40 -4.27
CA VAL A 401 -23.54 4.72 -3.62
C VAL A 401 -23.75 5.87 -4.60
N LEU A 402 -23.33 5.73 -5.86
CA LEU A 402 -23.63 6.70 -6.90
C LEU A 402 -25.14 6.81 -7.15
N ASP A 403 -25.86 5.68 -7.18
CA ASP A 403 -27.32 5.66 -7.35
C ASP A 403 -28.01 6.33 -6.15
N ALA A 404 -27.56 6.05 -4.92
CA ALA A 404 -28.06 6.73 -3.73
C ALA A 404 -27.73 8.24 -3.73
N LEU A 405 -26.56 8.62 -4.23
CA LEU A 405 -26.17 10.01 -4.39
C LEU A 405 -27.10 10.74 -5.36
N ILE A 406 -27.44 10.14 -6.50
CA ILE A 406 -28.41 10.68 -7.46
C ILE A 406 -29.78 10.84 -6.80
N LYS A 407 -30.29 9.78 -6.13
CA LYS A 407 -31.57 9.84 -5.40
C LYS A 407 -31.59 10.97 -4.36
N SER A 408 -30.46 11.27 -3.75
CA SER A 408 -30.36 12.33 -2.74
C SER A 408 -30.61 13.74 -3.31
N TYR A 409 -30.45 13.98 -4.62
CA TYR A 409 -30.72 15.29 -5.22
C TYR A 409 -32.20 15.68 -5.26
N LYS A 410 -33.11 14.70 -5.16
CA LYS A 410 -34.55 14.94 -4.90
C LYS A 410 -34.80 15.74 -3.60
N TYR A 411 -33.77 15.88 -2.75
CA TYR A 411 -33.78 16.61 -1.48
C TYR A 411 -32.61 17.63 -1.43
N PRO A 412 -32.62 18.71 -2.24
CA PRO A 412 -31.43 19.53 -2.51
C PRO A 412 -31.04 20.48 -1.37
N ARG A 413 -31.92 20.72 -0.39
CA ARG A 413 -31.72 21.71 0.69
C ARG A 413 -32.04 21.19 2.09
N MET A 414 -32.06 19.87 2.27
CA MET A 414 -32.34 19.28 3.58
C MET A 414 -31.15 19.52 4.51
N GLY A 415 -31.29 20.49 5.40
CA GLY A 415 -30.43 20.64 6.57
C GLY A 415 -30.96 19.72 7.68
N PHE A 416 -30.05 19.06 8.37
CA PHE A 416 -30.37 18.20 9.52
C PHE A 416 -29.85 18.86 10.79
N ASP A 417 -30.60 18.67 11.89
CA ASP A 417 -30.27 19.28 13.17
C ASP A 417 -29.21 18.45 13.91
N SER A 418 -29.03 17.19 13.52
CA SER A 418 -28.00 16.30 14.04
C SER A 418 -27.38 15.44 12.93
N LYS A 419 -26.19 14.90 13.22
CA LYS A 419 -25.51 13.93 12.35
C LYS A 419 -26.35 12.67 12.20
N GLU A 420 -26.99 12.23 13.28
CA GLU A 420 -27.79 11.01 13.37
C GLU A 420 -29.03 11.07 12.48
N GLN A 421 -29.69 12.23 12.40
CA GLN A 421 -30.78 12.45 11.44
C GLN A 421 -30.27 12.36 9.99
N ALA A 422 -29.14 13.01 9.68
CA ALA A 422 -28.53 12.94 8.35
C ALA A 422 -28.14 11.50 7.98
N LEU A 423 -27.58 10.73 8.91
CA LEU A 423 -27.24 9.32 8.72
C LEU A 423 -28.48 8.45 8.51
N ARG A 424 -29.58 8.68 9.25
CA ARG A 424 -30.86 7.97 9.05
C ARG A 424 -31.43 8.24 7.66
N PHE A 425 -31.40 9.49 7.21
CA PHE A 425 -31.78 9.85 5.84
C PHE A 425 -30.90 9.14 4.81
N LEU A 426 -29.59 9.18 4.99
CA LEU A 426 -28.65 8.51 4.08
C LEU A 426 -28.91 7.00 3.99
N LYS A 427 -29.15 6.32 5.11
CA LYS A 427 -29.50 4.88 5.13
C LYS A 427 -30.83 4.59 4.44
N SER A 428 -31.81 5.51 4.47
CA SER A 428 -33.09 5.28 3.80
C SER A 428 -32.97 5.27 2.28
N LEU A 429 -31.94 5.90 1.70
CA LEU A 429 -31.69 5.89 0.26
C LEU A 429 -31.23 4.52 -0.29
N PHE A 430 -30.70 3.65 0.59
CA PHE A 430 -30.18 2.32 0.26
C PHE A 430 -31.15 1.18 0.54
N LYS A 431 -32.27 1.44 1.23
CA LYS A 431 -33.31 0.43 1.36
C LYS A 431 -33.75 0.08 -0.06
N LYS A 432 -33.34 -1.10 -0.54
CA LYS A 432 -33.94 -1.73 -1.72
C LYS A 432 -35.43 -1.60 -1.45
N SER A 433 -36.17 -1.00 -2.39
CA SER A 433 -37.61 -1.20 -2.42
C SER A 433 -37.77 -2.71 -2.35
N ILE A 434 -38.19 -3.21 -1.19
CA ILE A 434 -38.63 -4.59 -1.07
C ILE A 434 -39.84 -4.58 -1.99
N SER A 435 -39.64 -5.06 -3.21
CA SER A 435 -40.71 -5.25 -4.16
C SER A 435 -41.67 -6.21 -3.47
N ASN A 436 -42.79 -5.68 -2.99
CA ASN A 436 -43.93 -6.51 -2.63
C ASN A 436 -44.51 -7.14 -3.89
#